data_AF-A0A7K6LF34-F1
#
_entry.id   AF-A0A7K6LF34-F1
#
_cell.length_a   1.000
_cell.length_b   1.000
_cell.length_c   1.000
_cell.angle_alpha   90.00
_cell.angle_beta   90.00
_cell.angle_gamma   90.00
#
_symmetry.space_group_name_H-M   'P 1'
#
loop_
_entity.id
_entity.type
_entity.pdbx_description
1 polymer ?
#
loop_
_entity_poly.entity_id
_entity_poly.type
_entity_poly.pdbx_seq_one_letter_code
_entity_poly.pdbx_strand_id
1 'polypeptide(L)'
;PALTQFRMAGQAPVPSSCDCFVALPPHTASPAVIFGKNADRPRHEVQEIVYVPAATHRPGDKVQCTYLEIEQAERTHAVVLSRPAWLWGAEMGANDCGVCVGNEGVWTREPLGEAEALLGMDLVRLGLERGGSAWEALEVITVLLERYGQGGSCKEEPVPFVYHNTFLLADRTEAWVLETAGRYWAAQRIREGSRNISNQLSIGSDITAEHPGLRERARSRGWWSGDGEFSFAEVFSLEKQPPRMEAAKARFLAGKELLRQHEGG
;
A
#
# COMPACT_ATOMS: atom_id res chain seq x y z
N PRO A 1 -27.58 -17.74 -23.41
CA PRO A 1 -26.58 -18.83 -23.24
C PRO A 1 -25.43 -18.36 -22.34
N ALA A 2 -25.55 -18.64 -21.04
CA ALA A 2 -24.53 -18.33 -20.06
C ALA A 2 -23.36 -19.31 -20.22
N LEU A 3 -22.16 -18.79 -20.45
CA LEU A 3 -20.92 -19.57 -20.40
C LEU A 3 -20.63 -19.89 -18.93
N THR A 4 -21.07 -21.06 -18.50
CA THR A 4 -20.65 -21.68 -17.25
C THR A 4 -19.15 -21.97 -17.34
N GLN A 5 -18.32 -21.19 -16.65
CA GLN A 5 -16.91 -21.52 -16.47
C GLN A 5 -16.82 -22.82 -15.68
N PHE A 6 -16.33 -23.87 -16.34
CA PHE A 6 -15.98 -25.13 -15.69
C PHE A 6 -14.86 -24.87 -14.67
N ARG A 7 -15.21 -24.87 -13.38
CA ARG A 7 -14.20 -25.05 -12.31
C ARG A 7 -13.77 -26.51 -12.34
N MET A 8 -12.51 -26.77 -12.70
CA MET A 8 -11.91 -28.08 -12.48
C MET A 8 -11.97 -28.41 -10.98
N ALA A 9 -12.56 -29.56 -10.64
CA ALA A 9 -12.61 -30.04 -9.27
C ALA A 9 -11.18 -30.20 -8.74
N GLY A 10 -10.84 -29.47 -7.67
CA GLY A 10 -9.54 -29.58 -6.99
C GLY A 10 -8.79 -28.27 -6.75
N GLN A 11 -9.14 -27.17 -7.43
CA GLN A 11 -8.55 -25.87 -7.13
C GLN A 11 -9.34 -25.16 -6.02
N ALA A 12 -8.74 -25.07 -4.83
CA ALA A 12 -9.24 -24.22 -3.76
C ALA A 12 -9.37 -22.76 -4.27
N PRO A 13 -10.36 -21.99 -3.79
CA PRO A 13 -10.54 -20.62 -4.25
C PRO A 13 -9.27 -19.79 -3.99
N VAL A 14 -8.89 -19.00 -4.99
CA VAL A 14 -7.76 -18.06 -4.90
C VAL A 14 -8.12 -16.99 -3.86
N PRO A 15 -7.23 -16.68 -2.91
CA PRO A 15 -7.42 -15.56 -1.99
C PRO A 15 -7.73 -14.27 -2.76
N SER A 16 -8.75 -13.54 -2.30
CA SER A 16 -9.35 -12.44 -3.08
C SER A 16 -9.58 -11.16 -2.26
N SER A 17 -9.01 -11.06 -1.06
CA SER A 17 -9.22 -9.93 -0.15
C SER A 17 -7.90 -9.55 0.53
N CYS A 18 -7.50 -8.32 0.22
CA CYS A 18 -6.43 -7.57 0.86
C CYS A 18 -7.08 -6.24 1.22
N ASP A 19 -7.22 -5.98 2.52
CA ASP A 19 -7.94 -4.83 3.05
C ASP A 19 -7.20 -4.36 4.31
N CYS A 20 -6.98 -3.05 4.43
CA CYS A 20 -6.49 -2.43 5.65
C CYS A 20 -7.58 -1.57 6.27
N PHE A 21 -7.49 -1.39 7.58
CA PHE A 21 -8.21 -0.34 8.27
C PHE A 21 -7.40 0.27 9.41
N VAL A 22 -7.76 1.51 9.74
CA VAL A 22 -7.32 2.21 10.93
C VAL A 22 -8.52 2.83 11.63
N ALA A 23 -8.51 2.81 12.96
CA ALA A 23 -9.42 3.57 13.79
C ALA A 23 -8.60 4.37 14.81
N LEU A 24 -8.85 5.68 14.87
CA LEU A 24 -8.15 6.61 15.77
C LEU A 24 -9.03 6.92 17.00
N PRO A 25 -8.44 7.12 18.18
CA PRO A 25 -9.17 7.64 19.33
C PRO A 25 -9.92 8.94 19.00
N PRO A 26 -11.12 9.19 19.55
CA PRO A 26 -11.84 8.36 20.53
C PRO A 26 -12.72 7.26 19.89
N HIS A 27 -12.56 6.93 18.61
CA HIS A 27 -13.41 5.96 17.89
C HIS A 27 -13.06 4.49 18.18
N THR A 28 -12.32 4.26 19.26
CA THR A 28 -11.81 2.97 19.69
C THR A 28 -12.17 2.79 21.17
N ALA A 29 -12.59 1.59 21.56
CA ALA A 29 -13.01 1.30 22.95
C ALA A 29 -11.89 1.55 23.99
N SER A 30 -10.63 1.46 23.56
CA SER A 30 -9.45 1.89 24.32
C SER A 30 -8.85 3.16 23.70
N PRO A 31 -8.14 4.02 24.45
CA PRO A 31 -7.44 5.20 23.92
C PRO A 31 -6.17 4.79 23.15
N ALA A 32 -6.33 3.97 22.11
CA ALA A 32 -5.26 3.42 21.29
C ALA A 32 -5.69 3.41 19.83
N VAL A 33 -4.74 3.65 18.93
CA VAL A 33 -4.95 3.46 17.50
C VAL A 33 -5.02 1.96 17.20
N ILE A 34 -6.06 1.54 16.47
CA ILE A 34 -6.21 0.16 16.00
C ILE A 34 -5.88 0.15 14.51
N PHE A 35 -4.87 -0.64 14.13
CA PHE A 35 -4.50 -0.89 12.74
C PHE A 35 -4.70 -2.38 12.45
N GLY A 36 -5.35 -2.70 11.33
CA GLY A 36 -5.54 -4.06 10.88
C GLY A 36 -5.29 -4.19 9.39
N LYS A 37 -4.65 -5.30 8.99
CA LYS A 37 -4.48 -5.69 7.59
C LYS A 37 -4.66 -7.19 7.44
N ASN A 38 -5.35 -7.62 6.39
CA ASN A 38 -5.23 -8.97 5.84
C ASN A 38 -4.49 -8.95 4.49
N ALA A 39 -3.88 -10.07 4.11
CA ALA A 39 -3.14 -10.18 2.85
C ALA A 39 -3.65 -11.36 2.02
N ASP A 40 -3.89 -11.14 0.72
CA ASP A 40 -4.37 -12.16 -0.23
C ASP A 40 -3.23 -12.93 -0.90
N ARG A 41 -2.26 -13.38 -0.09
CA ARG A 41 -1.11 -14.15 -0.54
C ARG A 41 -1.48 -15.57 -0.98
N PRO A 42 -0.75 -16.18 -1.93
CA PRO A 42 -1.03 -17.56 -2.36
C PRO A 42 -1.04 -18.54 -1.18
N ARG A 43 -1.96 -19.51 -1.19
CA ARG A 43 -2.16 -20.47 -0.08
C ARG A 43 -0.89 -21.24 0.32
N HIS A 44 -0.05 -21.55 -0.65
CA HIS A 44 1.16 -22.33 -0.45
C HIS A 44 2.39 -21.47 -0.18
N GLU A 45 2.25 -20.15 -0.21
CA GLU A 45 3.34 -19.22 0.08
C GLU A 45 3.55 -19.15 1.60
N VAL A 46 4.75 -19.49 2.05
CA VAL A 46 5.12 -19.41 3.46
C VAL A 46 5.09 -17.96 3.91
N GLN A 47 4.34 -17.68 4.98
CA GLN A 47 4.31 -16.39 5.65
C GLN A 47 5.09 -16.47 6.96
N GLU A 48 5.93 -15.46 7.20
CA GLU A 48 6.79 -15.36 8.37
C GLU A 48 6.45 -14.12 9.18
N ILE A 49 6.52 -14.24 10.51
CA ILE A 49 6.60 -13.09 11.41
C ILE A 49 8.05 -12.96 11.85
N VAL A 50 8.69 -11.87 11.47
CA VAL A 50 10.12 -11.65 11.74
C VAL A 50 10.31 -10.39 12.56
N TYR A 51 11.22 -10.46 13.53
CA TYR A 51 11.74 -9.30 14.25
C TYR A 51 13.12 -8.95 13.69
N VAL A 52 13.31 -7.70 13.32
CA VAL A 52 14.60 -7.16 12.89
C VAL A 52 14.99 -6.06 13.88
N PRO A 53 16.13 -6.19 14.59
CA PRO A 53 16.54 -5.17 15.55
C PRO A 53 16.98 -3.88 14.86
N ALA A 54 16.88 -2.77 15.60
CA ALA A 54 17.44 -1.49 15.19
C ALA A 54 18.95 -1.62 14.92
N ALA A 55 19.45 -0.94 13.90
CA ALA A 55 20.85 -1.00 13.53
C ALA A 55 21.44 0.38 13.21
N THR A 56 22.77 0.45 13.22
CA THR A 56 23.53 1.59 12.71
C THR A 56 24.46 1.09 11.60
N HIS A 57 24.44 1.79 10.48
CA HIS A 57 25.18 1.47 9.27
C HIS A 57 26.22 2.54 8.97
N ARG A 58 27.26 2.18 8.22
CA ARG A 58 28.31 3.12 7.82
C ARG A 58 27.81 3.99 6.66
N PRO A 59 28.29 5.24 6.54
CA PRO A 59 28.01 6.05 5.37
C PRO A 59 28.44 5.34 4.07
N GLY A 60 27.53 5.26 3.10
CA GLY A 60 27.74 4.57 1.82
C GLY A 60 27.48 3.06 1.85
N ASP A 61 27.04 2.51 2.99
CA ASP A 61 26.49 1.15 3.02
C ASP A 61 25.27 1.04 2.10
N LYS A 62 25.04 -0.17 1.59
CA LYS A 62 23.89 -0.50 0.76
C LYS A 62 23.07 -1.64 1.36
N VAL A 63 21.83 -1.75 0.92
CA VAL A 63 20.93 -2.84 1.29
C VAL A 63 20.36 -3.49 0.04
N GLN A 64 20.44 -4.82 0.00
CA GLN A 64 19.75 -5.65 -0.99
C GLN A 64 18.29 -5.80 -0.58
N CYS A 65 17.39 -5.18 -1.35
CA CYS A 65 15.94 -5.39 -1.29
C CYS A 65 15.56 -6.64 -2.10
N THR A 66 14.28 -6.78 -2.48
CA THR A 66 13.83 -8.00 -3.18
C THR A 66 14.52 -8.14 -4.52
N TYR A 67 14.53 -7.09 -5.35
CA TYR A 67 15.19 -7.10 -6.65
C TYR A 67 16.32 -6.08 -6.80
N LEU A 68 16.27 -4.97 -6.06
CA LEU A 68 17.24 -3.89 -6.18
C LEU A 68 18.17 -3.79 -4.97
N GLU A 69 19.41 -3.37 -5.23
CA GLU A 69 20.31 -2.86 -4.21
C GLU A 69 20.21 -1.32 -4.17
N ILE A 70 19.96 -0.74 -2.99
CA ILE A 70 19.82 0.70 -2.80
C ILE A 70 20.70 1.22 -1.67
N GLU A 71 20.88 2.54 -1.59
CA GLU A 71 21.57 3.21 -0.47
C GLU A 71 20.90 2.89 0.87
N GLN A 72 21.70 2.51 1.87
CA GLN A 72 21.24 2.24 3.22
C GLN A 72 21.15 3.53 4.05
N ALA A 73 20.18 3.60 4.94
CA ALA A 73 20.09 4.66 5.95
C ALA A 73 21.09 4.41 7.07
N GLU A 74 21.72 5.46 7.61
CA GLU A 74 22.71 5.32 8.70
C GLU A 74 22.11 4.70 9.97
N ARG A 75 20.81 4.87 10.19
CA ARG A 75 20.08 4.29 11.32
C ARG A 75 18.78 3.68 10.85
N THR A 76 18.45 2.54 11.42
CA THR A 76 17.16 1.88 11.23
C THR A 76 16.47 1.60 12.56
N HIS A 77 15.16 1.74 12.57
CA HIS A 77 14.28 1.37 13.67
C HIS A 77 14.15 -0.15 13.78
N ALA A 78 13.90 -0.66 14.98
CA ALA A 78 13.53 -2.06 15.14
C ALA A 78 12.13 -2.29 14.59
N VAL A 79 11.91 -3.39 13.88
CA VAL A 79 10.63 -3.70 13.22
C VAL A 79 10.17 -5.12 13.51
N VAL A 80 8.86 -5.30 13.63
CA VAL A 80 8.19 -6.59 13.49
C VAL A 80 7.43 -6.59 12.17
N LEU A 81 7.67 -7.59 11.34
CA LEU A 81 7.16 -7.67 9.98
C LEU A 81 6.36 -8.96 9.79
N SER A 82 5.31 -8.88 8.99
CA SER A 82 4.63 -10.03 8.39
C SER A 82 4.91 -10.03 6.88
N ARG A 83 5.54 -11.10 6.40
CA ARG A 83 6.07 -11.17 5.03
C ARG A 83 6.01 -12.58 4.43
N PRO A 84 5.91 -12.69 3.09
CA PRO A 84 6.29 -13.91 2.39
C PRO A 84 7.77 -14.25 2.61
N ALA A 85 8.09 -15.54 2.71
CA ALA A 85 9.46 -15.99 2.98
C ALA A 85 10.46 -15.59 1.87
N TRP A 86 10.00 -15.55 0.61
CA TRP A 86 10.87 -15.37 -0.57
C TRP A 86 11.33 -13.93 -0.84
N LEU A 87 10.55 -12.91 -0.44
CA LEU A 87 10.84 -11.49 -0.74
C LEU A 87 11.55 -10.80 0.42
N TRP A 88 12.32 -9.73 0.23
CA TRP A 88 13.02 -9.05 1.34
C TRP A 88 12.12 -8.15 2.20
N GLY A 89 11.17 -7.46 1.56
CA GLY A 89 10.22 -6.52 2.17
C GLY A 89 9.18 -7.17 3.10
N ALA A 90 8.03 -6.50 3.24
CA ALA A 90 6.92 -6.99 4.05
C ALA A 90 5.55 -6.53 3.52
N GLU A 91 4.51 -7.33 3.77
CA GLU A 91 3.13 -6.93 3.48
C GLU A 91 2.62 -5.95 4.53
N MET A 92 3.04 -6.12 5.78
CA MET A 92 2.69 -5.24 6.89
C MET A 92 3.72 -5.32 8.01
N GLY A 93 3.72 -4.34 8.88
CA GLY A 93 4.53 -4.40 10.10
C GLY A 93 4.33 -3.19 10.99
N ALA A 94 5.08 -3.19 12.09
CA ALA A 94 5.17 -2.08 13.02
C ALA A 94 6.61 -1.87 13.49
N ASN A 95 6.98 -0.64 13.84
CA ASN A 95 8.29 -0.31 14.37
C ASN A 95 8.27 0.09 15.86
N ASP A 96 9.47 0.21 16.45
CA ASP A 96 9.66 0.62 17.85
C ASP A 96 9.22 2.07 18.16
N CYS A 97 9.03 2.90 17.12
CA CYS A 97 8.42 4.22 17.23
C CYS A 97 6.89 4.19 17.23
N GLY A 98 6.24 3.03 17.07
CA GLY A 98 4.78 2.90 17.05
C GLY A 98 4.16 3.29 15.71
N VAL A 99 4.94 3.25 14.62
CA VAL A 99 4.43 3.37 13.25
C VAL A 99 4.01 1.99 12.76
N CYS A 100 2.83 1.91 12.13
CA CYS A 100 2.31 0.74 11.43
C CYS A 100 2.18 1.07 9.94
N VAL A 101 2.52 0.12 9.07
CA VAL A 101 2.36 0.26 7.62
C VAL A 101 1.83 -1.04 7.04
N GLY A 102 0.91 -0.92 6.07
CA GLY A 102 0.45 -2.03 5.23
C GLY A 102 0.13 -1.54 3.83
N ASN A 103 0.17 -2.44 2.84
CA ASN A 103 -0.14 -2.10 1.45
C ASN A 103 -1.17 -3.04 0.80
N GLU A 104 -1.78 -2.57 -0.29
CA GLU A 104 -2.51 -3.40 -1.26
C GLU A 104 -2.09 -3.13 -2.70
N GLY A 105 -2.23 -4.14 -3.56
CA GLY A 105 -2.05 -3.99 -5.00
C GLY A 105 -3.23 -3.31 -5.68
N VAL A 106 -2.94 -2.33 -6.55
CA VAL A 106 -3.89 -1.58 -7.38
C VAL A 106 -3.39 -1.47 -8.83
N TRP A 107 -4.32 -1.25 -9.77
CA TRP A 107 -4.02 -1.03 -11.17
C TRP A 107 -4.56 0.33 -11.61
N THR A 108 -3.69 1.10 -12.26
CA THR A 108 -3.96 2.50 -12.60
C THR A 108 -3.81 2.71 -14.10
N ARG A 109 -4.17 3.91 -14.60
CA ARG A 109 -3.90 4.32 -15.99
C ARG A 109 -2.41 4.47 -16.31
N GLU A 110 -1.56 4.69 -15.31
CA GLU A 110 -0.11 4.63 -15.52
C GLU A 110 0.33 3.20 -15.88
N PRO A 111 1.25 3.04 -16.85
CA PRO A 111 1.82 1.74 -17.18
C PRO A 111 2.48 1.08 -15.98
N LEU A 112 2.32 -0.24 -15.87
CA LEU A 112 2.97 -1.03 -14.83
C LEU A 112 4.46 -1.21 -15.16
N GLY A 113 5.31 -1.19 -14.14
CA GLY A 113 6.74 -1.50 -14.27
C GLY A 113 6.99 -3.01 -14.33
N GLU A 114 7.13 -3.58 -15.53
CA GLU A 114 7.50 -5.00 -15.68
C GLU A 114 8.96 -5.27 -15.31
N ALA A 115 9.83 -4.27 -15.50
CA ALA A 115 11.22 -4.35 -15.09
C ALA A 115 11.34 -4.36 -13.56
N GLU A 116 12.34 -5.08 -13.07
CA GLU A 116 12.68 -5.15 -11.65
C GLU A 116 12.94 -3.74 -11.09
N ALA A 117 12.19 -3.41 -10.04
CA ALA A 117 12.34 -2.20 -9.26
C ALA A 117 12.03 -2.50 -7.79
N LEU A 118 11.83 -1.47 -6.95
CA LEU A 118 11.33 -1.71 -5.60
C LEU A 118 9.91 -2.26 -5.65
N LEU A 119 9.65 -3.30 -4.87
CA LEU A 119 8.27 -3.75 -4.65
C LEU A 119 7.57 -2.81 -3.66
N GLY A 120 6.23 -2.79 -3.71
CA GLY A 120 5.44 -2.15 -2.64
C GLY A 120 5.81 -2.69 -1.26
N MET A 121 6.05 -3.99 -1.16
CA MET A 121 6.46 -4.63 0.08
C MET A 121 7.86 -4.20 0.54
N ASP A 122 8.78 -3.90 -0.41
CA ASP A 122 10.07 -3.32 -0.05
C ASP A 122 9.87 -1.92 0.52
N LEU A 123 9.00 -1.11 -0.09
CA LEU A 123 8.65 0.23 0.37
C LEU A 123 8.00 0.21 1.77
N VAL A 124 7.13 -0.77 2.08
CA VAL A 124 6.58 -0.96 3.44
C VAL A 124 7.70 -1.11 4.46
N ARG A 125 8.63 -2.04 4.22
CA ARG A 125 9.73 -2.30 5.15
C ARG A 125 10.67 -1.09 5.28
N LEU A 126 11.03 -0.47 4.15
CA LEU A 126 11.91 0.70 4.14
C LEU A 126 11.28 1.88 4.88
N GLY A 127 9.97 2.11 4.70
CA GLY A 127 9.21 3.12 5.45
C GLY A 127 9.24 2.86 6.96
N LEU A 128 9.02 1.61 7.38
CA LEU A 128 9.06 1.21 8.79
C LEU A 128 10.47 1.32 9.41
N GLU A 129 11.51 0.90 8.68
CA GLU A 129 12.89 0.94 9.17
C GLU A 129 13.43 2.37 9.24
N ARG A 130 12.91 3.32 8.44
CA ARG A 130 13.51 4.67 8.30
C ARG A 130 12.64 5.83 8.78
N GLY A 131 11.37 5.59 9.12
CA GLY A 131 10.44 6.63 9.61
C GLY A 131 10.05 6.45 11.08
N GLY A 132 10.14 7.52 11.87
CA GLY A 132 9.72 7.55 13.28
C GLY A 132 8.27 8.01 13.50
N SER A 133 7.59 8.46 12.44
CA SER A 133 6.16 8.80 12.42
C SER A 133 5.48 8.31 11.13
N ALA A 134 4.15 8.33 11.07
CA ALA A 134 3.43 7.97 9.85
C ALA A 134 3.77 8.91 8.68
N TRP A 135 4.00 10.19 8.97
CA TRP A 135 4.43 11.18 7.98
C TRP A 135 5.86 10.89 7.47
N GLU A 136 6.82 10.66 8.36
CA GLU A 136 8.20 10.36 7.96
C GLU A 136 8.28 9.04 7.16
N ALA A 137 7.50 8.03 7.53
CA ALA A 137 7.42 6.79 6.76
C ALA A 137 6.82 7.03 5.36
N LEU A 138 5.83 7.91 5.23
CA LEU A 138 5.27 8.32 3.94
C LEU A 138 6.34 9.04 3.09
N GLU A 139 7.09 9.99 3.66
CA GLU A 139 8.17 10.69 2.98
C GLU A 139 9.27 9.73 2.50
N VAL A 140 9.65 8.76 3.32
CA VAL A 140 10.60 7.72 2.92
C VAL A 140 10.07 6.95 1.70
N ILE A 141 8.82 6.50 1.75
CA ILE A 141 8.22 5.73 0.65
C ILE A 141 8.18 6.56 -0.63
N THR A 142 7.74 7.81 -0.59
CA THR A 142 7.59 8.65 -1.78
C THR A 142 8.94 9.02 -2.38
N VAL A 143 9.95 9.36 -1.56
CA VAL A 143 11.32 9.63 -2.03
C VAL A 143 11.93 8.40 -2.72
N LEU A 144 11.76 7.22 -2.13
CA LEU A 144 12.29 5.97 -2.71
C LEU A 144 11.53 5.56 -3.97
N LEU A 145 10.21 5.71 -3.98
CA LEU A 145 9.38 5.48 -5.16
C LEU A 145 9.79 6.40 -6.31
N GLU A 146 10.02 7.68 -6.04
CA GLU A 146 10.47 8.62 -7.05
C GLU A 146 11.88 8.28 -7.53
N ARG A 147 12.81 7.89 -6.65
CA ARG A 147 14.18 7.62 -7.05
C ARG A 147 14.36 6.29 -7.79
N TYR A 148 13.70 5.24 -7.34
CA TYR A 148 13.94 3.86 -7.79
C TYR A 148 12.74 3.23 -8.52
N GLY A 149 11.59 3.89 -8.53
CA GLY A 149 10.37 3.37 -9.15
C GLY A 149 9.73 2.24 -8.35
N GLN A 150 8.67 1.67 -8.94
CA GLN A 150 8.04 0.44 -8.46
C GLN A 150 7.74 -0.51 -9.63
N GLY A 151 7.94 -1.80 -9.42
CA GLY A 151 7.85 -2.79 -10.51
C GLY A 151 8.48 -4.15 -10.18
N GLY A 152 8.36 -5.08 -11.12
CA GLY A 152 8.75 -6.48 -10.94
C GLY A 152 7.59 -7.36 -10.44
N SER A 153 7.79 -8.68 -10.45
CA SER A 153 6.75 -9.63 -10.03
C SER A 153 6.55 -9.59 -8.51
N CYS A 154 5.30 -9.45 -8.06
CA CYS A 154 4.91 -9.48 -6.66
C CYS A 154 4.62 -10.90 -6.13
N LYS A 155 4.98 -11.93 -6.91
CA LYS A 155 4.84 -13.36 -6.58
C LYS A 155 6.06 -14.15 -7.08
N GLU A 156 6.38 -15.22 -6.37
CA GLU A 156 7.42 -16.19 -6.72
C GLU A 156 7.03 -17.12 -7.90
N GLU A 157 5.75 -17.12 -8.30
CA GLU A 157 5.25 -17.96 -9.38
C GLU A 157 5.81 -17.57 -10.77
N PRO A 158 5.89 -18.51 -11.74
CA PRO A 158 6.45 -18.24 -13.07
C PRO A 158 5.70 -17.19 -13.90
N VAL A 159 4.42 -16.96 -13.60
CA VAL A 159 3.61 -15.95 -14.27
C VAL A 159 3.72 -14.64 -13.50
N PRO A 160 4.30 -13.58 -14.08
CA PRO A 160 4.47 -12.31 -13.39
C PRO A 160 3.14 -11.74 -12.91
N PHE A 161 3.15 -11.20 -11.69
CA PHE A 161 2.00 -10.50 -11.13
C PHE A 161 2.43 -9.11 -10.67
N VAL A 162 2.19 -8.11 -11.52
CA VAL A 162 2.68 -6.74 -11.35
C VAL A 162 1.52 -5.80 -11.03
N TYR A 163 1.74 -4.86 -10.12
CA TYR A 163 0.76 -3.84 -9.71
C TYR A 163 1.44 -2.59 -9.13
N HIS A 164 0.70 -1.49 -9.05
CA HIS A 164 1.03 -0.34 -8.20
C HIS A 164 0.46 -0.53 -6.81
N ASN A 165 0.76 0.39 -5.88
CA ASN A 165 0.41 0.21 -4.48
C ASN A 165 -0.46 1.34 -3.93
N THR A 166 -1.39 0.95 -3.06
CA THR A 166 -1.93 1.82 -2.03
C THR A 166 -1.36 1.39 -0.68
N PHE A 167 -1.14 2.35 0.22
CA PHE A 167 -0.58 2.15 1.54
C PHE A 167 -1.48 2.80 2.58
N LEU A 168 -1.65 2.13 3.72
CA LEU A 168 -2.16 2.72 4.95
C LEU A 168 -1.01 2.79 5.95
N LEU A 169 -0.72 4.00 6.41
CA LEU A 169 0.27 4.28 7.44
C LEU A 169 -0.46 4.84 8.66
N ALA A 170 -0.03 4.46 9.85
CA ALA A 170 -0.56 5.03 11.09
C ALA A 170 0.53 5.15 12.14
N ASP A 171 0.42 6.15 13.00
CA ASP A 171 1.17 6.24 14.25
C ASP A 171 0.20 6.42 15.42
N ARG A 172 0.68 6.88 16.57
CA ARG A 172 -0.15 7.05 17.77
C ARG A 172 -1.15 8.21 17.67
N THR A 173 -1.01 9.09 16.68
CA THR A 173 -1.73 10.37 16.59
C THR A 173 -2.53 10.54 15.31
N GLU A 174 -2.11 9.88 14.23
CA GLU A 174 -2.74 10.04 12.93
C GLU A 174 -2.54 8.84 12.01
N ALA A 175 -3.23 8.89 10.87
CA ALA A 175 -3.02 7.96 9.80
C ALA A 175 -2.95 8.68 8.44
N TRP A 176 -2.42 7.97 7.46
CA TRP A 176 -2.25 8.44 6.10
C TRP A 176 -2.62 7.33 5.12
N VAL A 177 -3.41 7.70 4.11
CA VAL A 177 -3.55 6.88 2.91
C VAL A 177 -2.59 7.45 1.87
N LEU A 178 -1.77 6.60 1.25
CA LEU A 178 -0.89 6.95 0.15
C LEU A 178 -1.22 6.05 -1.04
N GLU A 179 -1.64 6.64 -2.16
CA GLU A 179 -1.96 5.90 -3.38
C GLU A 179 -1.01 6.28 -4.51
N THR A 180 -0.57 5.28 -5.28
CA THR A 180 0.50 5.46 -6.28
C THR A 180 0.05 5.04 -7.68
N ALA A 181 0.60 5.72 -8.68
CA ALA A 181 0.45 5.44 -10.10
C ALA A 181 1.82 5.62 -10.77
N GLY A 182 2.54 4.52 -11.01
CA GLY A 182 3.94 4.59 -11.43
C GLY A 182 4.77 5.30 -10.36
N ARG A 183 5.45 6.40 -10.72
CA ARG A 183 6.19 7.24 -9.76
C ARG A 183 5.34 8.36 -9.14
N TYR A 184 4.14 8.58 -9.64
CA TYR A 184 3.24 9.63 -9.16
C TYR A 184 2.43 9.12 -7.99
N TRP A 185 2.07 10.02 -7.08
CA TRP A 185 1.36 9.64 -5.87
C TRP A 185 0.49 10.79 -5.35
N ALA A 186 -0.54 10.44 -4.59
CA ALA A 186 -1.35 11.35 -3.79
C ALA A 186 -1.51 10.77 -2.38
N ALA A 187 -1.65 11.64 -1.38
CA ALA A 187 -1.79 11.26 0.01
C ALA A 187 -2.88 12.06 0.71
N GLN A 188 -3.63 11.38 1.57
CA GLN A 188 -4.70 11.93 2.40
C GLN A 188 -4.36 11.69 3.88
N ARG A 189 -4.39 12.76 4.67
CA ARG A 189 -4.19 12.70 6.13
C ARG A 189 -5.51 12.45 6.85
N ILE A 190 -5.51 11.51 7.77
CA ILE A 190 -6.64 11.15 8.63
C ILE A 190 -6.27 11.47 10.08
N ARG A 191 -7.00 12.40 10.71
CA ARG A 191 -6.75 12.84 12.10
C ARG A 191 -7.83 12.41 13.08
N GLU A 192 -8.97 12.00 12.58
CA GLU A 192 -10.12 11.58 13.38
C GLU A 192 -10.88 10.47 12.66
N GLY A 193 -11.71 9.75 13.41
CA GLY A 193 -12.55 8.69 12.87
C GLY A 193 -11.78 7.43 12.51
N SER A 194 -12.28 6.78 11.46
CA SER A 194 -11.74 5.53 10.93
C SER A 194 -11.60 5.61 9.42
N ARG A 195 -10.69 4.81 8.86
CA ARG A 195 -10.45 4.74 7.42
C ARG A 195 -10.08 3.31 7.04
N ASN A 196 -10.71 2.78 6.00
CA ASN A 196 -10.27 1.56 5.34
C ASN A 196 -9.76 1.82 3.94
N ILE A 197 -8.94 0.90 3.44
CA ILE A 197 -8.53 0.78 2.05
C ILE A 197 -8.68 -0.69 1.60
N SER A 198 -8.80 -0.87 0.30
CA SER A 198 -8.94 -2.15 -0.39
C SER A 198 -8.15 -2.06 -1.69
N ASN A 199 -8.12 -3.12 -2.50
CA ASN A 199 -7.52 -3.11 -3.86
C ASN A 199 -8.23 -2.16 -4.86
N GLN A 200 -8.29 -0.86 -4.58
CA GLN A 200 -8.77 0.20 -5.46
C GLN A 200 -8.18 1.55 -5.03
N LEU A 201 -8.20 2.52 -5.95
CA LEU A 201 -7.95 3.91 -5.59
C LEU A 201 -9.17 4.49 -4.87
N SER A 202 -8.94 5.33 -3.87
CA SER A 202 -9.94 5.85 -2.96
C SER A 202 -9.71 7.31 -2.56
N ILE A 203 -8.53 7.88 -2.81
CA ILE A 203 -8.27 9.30 -2.58
C ILE A 203 -9.01 10.11 -3.63
N GLY A 204 -10.05 10.84 -3.20
CA GLY A 204 -10.82 11.74 -4.06
C GLY A 204 -10.12 13.08 -4.26
N SER A 205 -10.86 14.16 -4.05
CA SER A 205 -10.34 15.53 -4.12
C SER A 205 -9.70 16.04 -2.84
N ASP A 206 -9.99 15.40 -1.71
CA ASP A 206 -9.34 15.68 -0.42
C ASP A 206 -7.91 15.09 -0.42
N ILE A 207 -7.00 15.85 -1.02
CA ILE A 207 -5.58 15.53 -1.14
C ILE A 207 -4.81 16.46 -0.21
N THR A 208 -4.10 15.87 0.75
CA THR A 208 -3.24 16.62 1.68
C THR A 208 -1.84 16.87 1.12
N ALA A 209 -1.28 15.88 0.42
CA ALA A 209 0.02 15.99 -0.25
C ALA A 209 0.00 15.21 -1.56
N GLU A 210 0.77 15.65 -2.55
CA GLU A 210 0.85 15.00 -3.86
C GLU A 210 2.23 15.17 -4.50
N HIS A 211 2.57 14.25 -5.41
CA HIS A 211 3.74 14.40 -6.26
C HIS A 211 3.65 15.71 -7.07
N PRO A 212 4.71 16.55 -7.14
CA PRO A 212 4.63 17.89 -7.73
C PRO A 212 4.22 17.89 -9.22
N GLY A 213 4.63 16.86 -9.97
CA GLY A 213 4.23 16.65 -11.36
C GLY A 213 2.92 15.88 -11.59
N LEU A 214 2.14 15.55 -10.55
CA LEU A 214 0.96 14.68 -10.65
C LEU A 214 -0.11 15.25 -11.60
N ARG A 215 -0.47 16.51 -11.39
CA ARG A 215 -1.53 17.18 -12.16
C ARG A 215 -1.11 17.47 -13.59
N GLU A 216 0.15 17.89 -13.79
CA GLU A 216 0.72 18.09 -15.11
C GLU A 216 0.75 16.77 -15.89
N ARG A 217 1.12 15.67 -15.23
CA ARG A 217 1.07 14.34 -15.83
C ARG A 217 -0.33 14.00 -16.31
N ALA A 218 -1.34 14.15 -15.45
CA ALA A 218 -2.73 13.89 -15.81
C ALA A 218 -3.20 14.72 -17.02
N ARG A 219 -2.84 16.02 -17.07
CA ARG A 219 -3.15 16.90 -18.21
C ARG A 219 -2.44 16.48 -19.48
N SER A 220 -1.14 16.19 -19.41
CA SER A 220 -0.34 15.75 -20.56
C SER A 220 -0.86 14.45 -21.20
N ARG A 221 -1.52 13.61 -20.40
CA ARG A 221 -2.16 12.36 -20.86
C ARG A 221 -3.62 12.53 -21.27
N GLY A 222 -4.19 13.73 -21.12
CA GLY A 222 -5.60 13.99 -21.39
C GLY A 222 -6.57 13.33 -20.41
N TRP A 223 -6.09 12.89 -19.24
CA TRP A 223 -6.94 12.26 -18.21
C TRP A 223 -7.68 13.27 -17.35
N TRP A 224 -7.17 14.50 -17.29
CA TRP A 224 -7.83 15.63 -16.66
C TRP A 224 -7.63 16.86 -17.54
N SER A 225 -8.70 17.58 -17.85
CA SER A 225 -8.63 18.79 -18.68
C SER A 225 -7.87 19.93 -18.00
N GLY A 226 -7.81 19.92 -16.67
CA GLY A 226 -7.33 21.02 -15.87
C GLY A 226 -8.44 21.91 -15.31
N ASP A 227 -9.66 21.72 -15.78
CA ASP A 227 -10.86 22.38 -15.30
C ASP A 227 -11.59 21.50 -14.28
N GLY A 228 -12.26 22.13 -13.31
CA GLY A 228 -12.98 21.44 -12.24
C GLY A 228 -12.07 20.95 -11.11
N GLU A 229 -12.67 20.23 -10.17
CA GLU A 229 -11.97 19.64 -9.03
C GLU A 229 -11.13 18.43 -9.46
N PHE A 230 -9.91 18.32 -8.95
CA PHE A 230 -9.02 17.20 -9.26
C PHE A 230 -9.25 16.07 -8.23
N SER A 231 -9.68 14.91 -8.70
CA SER A 231 -9.86 13.69 -7.89
C SER A 231 -8.87 12.62 -8.33
N PHE A 232 -7.97 12.18 -7.44
CA PHE A 232 -6.91 11.22 -7.81
C PHE A 232 -7.50 9.89 -8.27
N ALA A 233 -8.45 9.34 -7.51
CA ALA A 233 -9.10 8.08 -7.82
C ALA A 233 -9.84 8.12 -9.15
N GLU A 234 -10.55 9.21 -9.47
CA GLU A 234 -11.26 9.33 -10.76
C GLU A 234 -10.29 9.47 -11.93
N VAL A 235 -9.26 10.30 -11.79
CA VAL A 235 -8.32 10.63 -12.87
C VAL A 235 -7.40 9.44 -13.19
N PHE A 236 -6.95 8.68 -12.19
CA PHE A 236 -5.96 7.61 -12.35
C PHE A 236 -6.54 6.20 -12.38
N SER A 237 -7.83 6.00 -12.10
CA SER A 237 -8.46 4.67 -12.22
C SER A 237 -8.62 4.24 -13.68
N LEU A 238 -8.43 2.95 -13.93
CA LEU A 238 -8.76 2.33 -15.21
C LEU A 238 -10.26 2.43 -15.49
N GLU A 239 -10.65 2.70 -16.74
CA GLU A 239 -12.06 2.67 -17.16
C GLU A 239 -12.65 1.25 -17.03
N LYS A 240 -11.83 0.24 -17.34
CA LYS A 240 -12.16 -1.17 -17.16
C LYS A 240 -11.21 -1.76 -16.13
N GLN A 241 -11.67 -1.88 -14.90
CA GLN A 241 -10.84 -2.41 -13.84
C GLN A 241 -10.74 -3.94 -13.94
N PRO A 242 -9.62 -4.55 -13.52
CA PRO A 242 -9.53 -6.00 -13.43
C PRO A 242 -10.56 -6.53 -12.40
N PRO A 243 -11.02 -7.79 -12.54
CA PRO A 243 -12.06 -8.36 -11.66
C PRO A 243 -11.76 -8.23 -10.16
N ARG A 244 -10.48 -8.28 -9.77
CA ARG A 244 -10.04 -8.11 -8.38
C ARG A 244 -10.38 -6.73 -7.82
N MET A 245 -10.17 -5.67 -8.60
CA MET A 245 -10.49 -4.29 -8.20
C MET A 245 -11.99 -4.03 -8.22
N GLU A 246 -12.72 -4.57 -9.21
CA GLU A 246 -14.19 -4.47 -9.21
C GLU A 246 -14.80 -5.10 -7.95
N ALA A 247 -14.30 -6.28 -7.55
CA ALA A 247 -14.70 -6.91 -6.29
C ALA A 247 -14.30 -6.10 -5.04
N ALA A 248 -13.26 -5.26 -5.13
CA ALA A 248 -12.78 -4.43 -4.02
C ALA A 248 -13.75 -3.33 -3.64
N LYS A 249 -14.52 -2.80 -4.60
CA LYS A 249 -15.55 -1.77 -4.34
C LYS A 249 -16.55 -2.23 -3.27
N ALA A 250 -17.03 -3.47 -3.39
CA ALA A 250 -17.98 -4.02 -2.42
C ALA A 250 -17.35 -4.22 -1.03
N ARG A 251 -16.10 -4.70 -0.97
CA ARG A 251 -15.36 -4.86 0.30
C ARG A 251 -15.08 -3.52 0.97
N PHE A 252 -14.67 -2.53 0.19
CA PHE A 252 -14.42 -1.18 0.66
C PHE A 252 -15.68 -0.56 1.28
N LEU A 253 -16.83 -0.65 0.60
CA LEU A 253 -18.10 -0.15 1.11
C LEU A 253 -18.56 -0.90 2.36
N ALA A 254 -18.42 -2.23 2.38
CA ALA A 254 -18.77 -3.05 3.54
C ALA A 254 -17.86 -2.73 4.75
N GLY A 255 -16.55 -2.59 4.53
CA GLY A 255 -15.60 -2.20 5.57
C GLY A 255 -15.88 -0.80 6.12
N LYS A 256 -16.20 0.16 5.24
CA LYS A 256 -16.59 1.51 5.65
C LYS A 256 -17.86 1.51 6.50
N GLU A 257 -18.87 0.74 6.10
CA GLU A 257 -20.12 0.64 6.86
C GLU A 257 -19.92 -0.07 8.20
N LEU A 258 -19.12 -1.13 8.25
CA LEU A 258 -18.76 -1.81 9.50
C LEU A 258 -18.03 -0.89 10.46
N LEU A 259 -17.05 -0.12 9.98
CA LEU A 259 -16.33 0.84 10.80
C LEU A 259 -17.28 1.91 11.36
N ARG A 260 -18.17 2.44 10.51
CA ARG A 260 -19.19 3.42 10.91
C ARG A 260 -20.16 2.87 11.97
N GLN A 261 -20.53 1.59 11.89
CA GLN A 261 -21.41 0.94 12.86
C GLN A 261 -20.76 0.80 14.25
N HIS A 262 -19.43 0.81 14.31
CA HIS A 262 -18.65 0.66 15.53
C HIS A 262 -17.95 1.97 15.96
N GLU A 263 -18.29 3.11 15.35
CA GLU A 263 -17.79 4.41 15.77
C GLU A 263 -18.28 4.75 17.18
N GLY A 264 -17.35 4.87 18.13
CA GLY A 264 -17.64 5.28 19.51
C GLY A 264 -17.83 4.15 20.53
N GLY A 265 -17.70 2.88 20.11
CA GLY A 265 -17.78 1.70 20.99
C GLY A 265 -19.14 1.00 21.00
#